data_AF-A0A3P8F325-F1
#
_entry.id   AF-A0A3P8F325-F1
#
_cell.length_a   1.000
_cell.length_b   1.000
_cell.length_c   1.000
_cell.angle_alpha   90.00
_cell.angle_beta   90.00
_cell.angle_gamma   90.00
#
_symmetry.space_group_name_H-M   'P 1'
#
loop_
_entity.id
_entity.type
_entity.pdbx_description
1 polymer ?
#
loop_
_entity_poly.entity_id
_entity_poly.type
_entity_poly.pdbx_seq_one_letter_code
_entity_poly.pdbx_strand_id
1 'polypeptide(L)'
;MSAVICDAPARSAVRCKVNHNGKAGCDRYTVLWRLLEGKMTFPNGEYMLRTDDSCRRQTQSIHHQGHSFIETLSVIMILTFLLDPIHMVYLGVTKSWLIFG
;
A
#
# COMPACT_ATOMS: atom_id res chain seq x y z
N MET A 1 -14.68 -13.29 -9.87
CA MET A 1 -13.70 -12.22 -9.58
C MET A 1 -12.92 -12.69 -8.36
N SER A 2 -11.65 -13.06 -8.55
CA SER A 2 -10.82 -13.65 -7.48
C SER A 2 -9.95 -12.55 -6.87
N ALA A 3 -10.04 -12.34 -5.56
CA ALA A 3 -9.20 -11.41 -4.80
C ALA A 3 -8.11 -12.19 -4.05
N VAL A 4 -6.91 -11.62 -3.98
CA VAL A 4 -5.79 -12.18 -3.19
C VAL A 4 -5.81 -11.55 -1.81
N ILE A 5 -6.22 -12.33 -0.81
CA ILE A 5 -6.24 -11.90 0.59
C ILE A 5 -4.89 -12.25 1.20
N CYS A 6 -4.13 -11.22 1.58
CA CYS A 6 -2.85 -11.34 2.26
C CYS A 6 -2.58 -10.10 3.11
N ASP A 7 -1.70 -10.24 4.10
CA ASP A 7 -1.25 -9.11 4.92
C ASP A 7 -0.44 -8.09 4.11
N ALA A 8 -0.13 -6.94 4.71
CA ALA A 8 0.58 -5.87 4.01
C ALA A 8 1.99 -6.28 3.54
N PRO A 9 2.84 -6.94 4.35
CA PRO A 9 4.16 -7.40 3.89
C PRO A 9 4.09 -8.39 2.72
N ALA A 10 3.22 -9.41 2.78
CA ALA A 10 3.09 -10.39 1.71
C ALA A 10 2.56 -9.74 0.43
N ARG A 11 1.60 -8.81 0.54
CA ARG A 11 1.09 -8.04 -0.60
C ARG A 11 2.18 -7.22 -1.28
N SER A 12 3.02 -6.53 -0.51
CA SER A 12 4.15 -5.78 -1.05
C SER A 12 5.16 -6.70 -1.74
N ALA A 13 5.48 -7.85 -1.15
CA ALA A 13 6.40 -8.83 -1.71
C ALA A 13 5.91 -9.40 -3.05
N VAL A 14 4.66 -9.88 -3.09
CA VAL A 14 4.05 -10.45 -4.32
C VAL A 14 4.01 -9.43 -5.44
N ARG A 15 3.82 -8.14 -5.12
CA ARG A 15 3.73 -7.06 -6.11
C ARG A 15 5.08 -6.41 -6.42
N CYS A 16 6.17 -6.88 -5.81
CA CYS A 16 7.51 -6.28 -5.92
C CYS A 16 7.51 -4.79 -5.63
N LYS A 17 6.86 -4.39 -4.53
CA LYS A 17 6.75 -3.00 -4.09
C LYS A 17 7.33 -2.79 -2.71
N VAL A 18 7.69 -1.55 -2.41
CA VAL A 18 8.10 -1.17 -1.05
C VAL A 18 6.99 -1.54 -0.05
N ASN A 19 7.41 -1.88 1.16
CA ASN A 19 6.48 -2.23 2.23
C ASN A 19 5.63 -1.00 2.64
N HIS A 20 4.51 -1.22 3.32
CA HIS A 20 3.58 -0.17 3.77
C HIS A 20 4.23 0.91 4.64
N ASN A 21 5.38 0.62 5.25
CA ASN A 21 6.20 1.54 6.04
C ASN A 21 7.35 2.20 5.23
N GLY A 22 7.48 1.93 3.94
CA GLY A 22 8.48 2.52 3.07
C GLY A 22 8.11 3.94 2.62
N LYS A 23 9.09 4.72 2.15
CA LYS A 23 8.93 6.13 1.72
C LYS A 23 7.72 6.39 0.84
N ALA A 24 7.50 5.51 -0.14
CA ALA A 24 6.35 5.52 -1.03
C ALA A 24 5.39 4.34 -0.76
N GLY A 25 5.22 3.95 0.51
CA GLY A 25 4.53 2.71 0.91
C GLY A 25 3.00 2.73 0.87
N CYS A 26 2.37 3.88 0.63
CA CYS A 26 0.93 3.93 0.44
C CYS A 26 0.57 3.02 -0.74
N ASP A 27 -0.43 2.15 -0.64
CA ASP A 27 -0.88 1.30 -1.75
C ASP A 27 -1.92 2.01 -2.64
N ARG A 28 -2.63 3.02 -2.09
CA ARG A 28 -3.80 3.66 -2.70
C ARG A 28 -3.45 4.92 -3.51
N TYR A 29 -2.51 5.72 -3.01
CA TYR A 29 -2.15 7.01 -3.59
C TYR A 29 -0.65 7.13 -3.85
N THR A 30 -0.31 7.85 -4.91
CA THR A 30 1.06 8.27 -5.20
C THR A 30 1.45 9.40 -4.24
N VAL A 31 1.96 9.02 -3.07
CA VAL A 31 2.35 9.94 -2.00
C VAL A 31 3.64 9.46 -1.32
N LEU A 32 4.36 10.39 -0.71
CA LEU A 32 5.51 10.11 0.14
C LEU A 32 5.17 10.38 1.59
N TRP A 33 5.59 9.49 2.49
CA TRP A 33 5.47 9.77 3.91
C TRP A 33 6.40 10.92 4.31
N ARG A 34 6.02 11.61 5.37
CA ARG A 34 6.82 12.64 6.04
C ARG A 34 6.93 12.32 7.53
N LEU A 35 8.02 12.75 8.14
CA LEU A 35 8.17 12.68 9.58
C LEU A 35 7.43 13.87 10.19
N LEU A 36 6.38 13.61 10.94
CA LEU A 36 5.63 14.60 11.72
C LEU A 36 5.65 14.14 13.17
N GLU A 37 6.22 14.96 14.06
CA GLU A 37 6.32 14.66 15.50
C GLU A 37 6.94 13.28 15.81
N GLY A 38 7.98 12.91 15.05
CA GLY A 38 8.64 11.60 15.20
C GLY A 38 7.85 10.41 14.66
N LYS A 39 6.67 10.63 14.07
CA LYS A 39 5.83 9.60 13.46
C LYS A 39 5.84 9.71 11.94
N MET A 40 5.84 8.57 11.29
CA MET A 40 5.68 8.47 9.84
C MET A 40 4.22 8.71 9.47
N THR A 41 3.94 9.76 8.70
CA THR A 41 2.57 10.10 8.27
C THR A 41 2.52 10.36 6.78
N PHE A 42 1.40 9.99 6.15
CA PHE A 42 1.04 10.53 4.85
C PHE A 42 0.26 11.82 5.13
N PRO A 43 0.77 13.00 4.75
CA PRO A 43 0.10 14.25 5.02
C PRO A 43 -1.29 14.28 4.35
N ASN A 44 -2.21 15.08 4.89
CA ASN A 44 -3.47 15.33 4.21
C ASN A 44 -3.22 16.20 2.97
N GLY A 45 -3.89 15.89 1.87
CA GLY A 45 -3.78 16.62 0.62
C GLY A 45 -4.44 15.89 -0.53
N GLU A 46 -4.40 16.52 -1.71
CA GLU A 46 -4.83 15.90 -2.95
C GLU A 46 -3.69 15.08 -3.54
N TYR A 47 -3.91 13.78 -3.67
CA TYR A 47 -2.95 12.84 -4.25
C TYR A 47 -3.58 12.07 -5.38
N MET A 48 -2.76 11.78 -6.38
CA MET A 48 -3.19 10.94 -7.49
C MET A 48 -3.46 9.50 -7.00
N LEU A 49 -4.64 8.99 -7.30
CA LEU A 49 -4.98 7.58 -7.09
C LEU A 49 -4.10 6.70 -7.98
N ARG A 50 -3.69 5.55 -7.46
CA ARG A 50 -3.05 4.54 -8.30
C ARG A 50 -4.08 3.87 -9.19
N THR A 51 -3.73 3.74 -10.45
CA THR A 51 -4.45 3.00 -11.48
C THR A 51 -3.69 1.74 -11.84
N ASP A 52 -4.38 0.76 -12.44
CA ASP A 52 -3.72 -0.44 -13.00
C ASP A 52 -2.55 -0.07 -13.92
N ASP A 53 -2.81 0.92 -14.76
CA ASP A 53 -1.83 1.46 -15.69
C ASP A 53 -0.61 2.05 -14.97
N SER A 54 -0.81 2.94 -13.97
CA SER A 54 0.30 3.52 -13.20
C SER A 54 1.18 2.45 -12.52
N CYS A 55 0.57 1.33 -12.11
CA CYS A 55 1.29 0.21 -11.52
C CYS A 55 2.12 -0.54 -12.57
N ARG A 56 1.55 -0.84 -13.75
CA ARG A 56 2.26 -1.56 -14.84
C ARG A 56 3.39 -0.72 -15.45
N ARG A 57 3.16 0.59 -15.63
CA ARG A 57 4.17 1.54 -16.08
C ARG A 57 5.18 1.92 -14.99
N GLN A 58 4.97 1.46 -13.76
CA GLN A 58 5.80 1.79 -12.59
C GLN A 58 6.09 3.29 -12.46
N THR A 59 5.07 4.13 -12.67
CA THR A 59 5.25 5.59 -12.84
C THR A 59 5.86 6.28 -11.62
N GLN A 60 5.75 5.68 -10.44
CA GLN A 60 6.43 6.12 -9.22
C GLN A 60 7.56 5.14 -8.88
N SER A 61 8.70 5.24 -9.55
CA SER A 61 9.81 4.26 -9.44
C SER A 61 10.19 3.88 -8.00
N ILE A 62 10.22 4.83 -7.08
CA ILE A 62 10.53 4.61 -5.64
C ILE A 62 9.49 3.79 -4.86
N HIS A 63 8.31 3.54 -5.43
CA HIS A 63 7.30 2.63 -4.90
C HIS A 63 7.56 1.18 -5.32
N HIS A 64 8.25 0.98 -6.44
CA HIS A 64 8.50 -0.32 -7.05
C HIS A 64 9.92 -0.78 -6.73
N GLN A 65 10.07 -2.08 -6.48
CA GLN A 65 11.35 -2.74 -6.22
C GLN A 65 11.74 -3.69 -7.35
N GLY A 66 10.92 -3.78 -8.40
CA GLY A 66 11.09 -4.64 -9.56
C GLY A 66 9.76 -4.93 -10.22
N HIS A 67 9.76 -5.79 -11.23
CA HIS A 67 8.54 -6.26 -11.90
C HIS A 67 8.05 -7.56 -11.26
N SER A 68 6.77 -7.58 -10.91
CA SER A 68 6.10 -8.81 -10.47
C SER A 68 5.57 -9.59 -11.66
N PHE A 69 5.56 -10.93 -11.58
CA PHE A 69 4.84 -11.77 -12.53
C PHE A 69 3.35 -11.40 -12.63
N ILE A 70 2.76 -10.86 -11.56
CA ILE A 70 1.36 -10.44 -11.58
C ILE A 70 1.11 -9.29 -12.56
N GLU A 71 2.13 -8.47 -12.86
CA GLU A 71 2.03 -7.40 -13.86
C GLU A 71 1.91 -7.93 -15.30
N THR A 72 2.19 -9.21 -15.57
CA THR A 72 2.00 -9.82 -16.90
C THR A 72 0.62 -10.44 -17.07
N LEU A 73 -0.07 -10.71 -15.96
CA LEU A 73 -1.43 -11.24 -15.98
C LEU A 73 -2.43 -10.14 -16.38
N SER A 74 -3.50 -10.53 -17.07
CA SER A 74 -4.63 -9.66 -17.45
C SER A 74 -5.59 -9.43 -16.26
N VAL A 75 -5.03 -9.12 -15.09
CA VAL A 75 -5.78 -8.79 -13.86
C VAL A 75 -5.70 -7.29 -13.56
N ILE A 76 -6.76 -6.74 -12.98
CA ILE A 76 -6.76 -5.35 -12.51
C ILE A 76 -6.01 -5.31 -11.17
N MET A 77 -4.78 -4.81 -11.19
CA MET A 77 -3.84 -4.79 -10.07
C MET A 77 -4.47 -4.22 -8.81
N ILE A 78 -5.14 -3.07 -8.91
CA ILE A 78 -5.74 -2.38 -7.76
C ILE A 78 -6.91 -3.15 -7.12
N LEU A 79 -7.65 -3.94 -7.90
CA LEU A 79 -8.78 -4.74 -7.42
C LEU A 79 -8.35 -6.12 -6.94
N THR A 80 -7.28 -6.66 -7.51
CA THR A 80 -6.76 -7.99 -7.17
C THR A 80 -6.22 -8.03 -5.74
N PHE A 81 -5.65 -6.93 -5.27
CA PHE A 81 -5.09 -6.79 -3.92
C PHE A 81 -5.79 -5.67 -3.16
N LEU A 82 -7.09 -5.84 -2.94
CA LEU A 82 -7.86 -4.94 -2.09
C LEU A 82 -7.25 -4.88 -0.68
N LEU A 83 -7.09 -3.65 -0.17
CA LEU A 83 -6.90 -3.44 1.26
C LEU A 83 -8.20 -3.86 1.93
N ASP A 84 -8.24 -5.06 2.50
CA ASP A 84 -9.40 -5.50 3.26
C ASP A 84 -9.60 -4.54 4.45
N PRO A 85 -10.70 -3.78 4.49
CA PRO A 85 -10.97 -2.82 5.55
C PRO A 85 -11.01 -3.51 6.93
N ILE A 86 -11.36 -4.80 6.97
CA ILE A 86 -11.42 -5.58 8.22
C ILE A 86 -10.01 -5.75 8.79
N HIS A 87 -9.00 -5.98 7.94
CA HIS A 87 -7.60 -6.08 8.38
C HIS A 87 -7.05 -4.73 8.87
N MET A 88 -7.43 -3.61 8.25
CA MET A 88 -7.06 -2.28 8.74
C MET A 88 -7.71 -1.96 10.09
N VAL A 89 -8.97 -2.37 10.32
CA VAL A 89 -9.65 -2.16 11.61
C VAL A 89 -9.07 -3.07 12.70
N TYR A 90 -8.77 -4.33 12.42
CA TYR A 90 -8.27 -5.29 13.42
C TYR A 90 -6.79 -5.08 13.80
N LEU A 91 -5.93 -4.69 12.84
CA LEU A 91 -4.48 -4.50 13.09
C LEU A 91 -4.05 -3.03 13.20
N GLY A 92 -4.80 -2.07 12.64
CA GLY A 92 -4.46 -0.65 12.68
C GLY A 92 -4.97 0.09 13.92
N VAL A 93 -6.08 -0.36 14.51
CA VAL A 93 -6.73 0.32 15.66
C VAL A 93 -6.26 -0.23 17.01
N THR A 94 -5.68 -1.42 17.05
CA THR A 94 -5.19 -2.08 18.28
C THR A 94 -3.85 -1.56 18.80
N LYS A 95 -3.37 -0.41 18.29
CA LYS A 95 -2.20 0.30 18.82
C LYS A 95 -2.49 1.72 19.30
N SER A 96 -3.77 2.08 19.48
CA SER A 96 -4.20 3.37 20.02
C SER A 96 -5.28 3.25 21.12
N TRP A 97 -5.18 2.20 21.95
CA TRP A 97 -5.96 2.05 23.19
C TRP A 97 -5.10 1.54 24.36
N LEU A 98 -3.88 2.06 24.49
CA LEU A 98 -3.09 1.90 25.72
C LEU A 98 -2.69 3.29 26.21
N ILE A 99 -3.65 3.99 26.79
CA ILE A 99 -3.39 5.05 27.76
C ILE A 99 -4.36 4.84 28.94
N PHE A 100 -3.77 4.79 30.13
CA PHE A 100 -4.34 4.78 31.49
C PHE A 100 -4.91 3.47 32.06
N GLY A 101 -4.02 2.81 32.81
CA GLY A 101 -4.29 1.92 33.94
C GLY A 101 -3.03 1.88 34.80
#